data_AF-A0A523QVB6-F1
#
_entry.id   AF-A0A523QVB6-F1
#
_cell.length_a   1.000
_cell.length_b   1.000
_cell.length_c   1.000
_cell.angle_alpha   90.00
_cell.angle_beta   90.00
_cell.angle_gamma   90.00
#
_symmetry.space_group_name_H-M   'P 1'
#
loop_
_entity.id
_entity.type
_entity.pdbx_description
1 polymer ?
#
loop_
_entity_poly.entity_id
_entity_poly.type
_entity_poly.pdbx_seq_one_letter_code
_entity_poly.pdbx_strand_id
1 'polypeptide(L)'
;MPSNHEIKKLLSLSKEFDLTYNVHLPTDISLSDPEPTIRHAAMETLKKVMDLTASLCPSTYTLHLSYDEKGFDSERIKKWRDRLYRSVERFIATGVNSEMISIETLTYPMEWVEEILIDFNLSVCIDLG
;
A
#
# COMPACT_ATOMS: atom_id res chain seq x y z
N MET A 1 0.28 13.47 8.42
CA MET A 1 1.34 13.49 7.39
C MET A 1 2.52 14.27 7.92
N PRO A 2 3.76 13.79 7.70
CA PRO A 2 4.95 14.56 8.05
C PRO A 2 5.04 15.83 7.18
N SER A 3 5.78 16.81 7.68
CA SER A 3 6.12 18.03 6.98
C SER A 3 7.34 17.83 6.07
N ASN A 4 7.50 18.70 5.07
CA ASN A 4 8.70 18.72 4.23
C ASN A 4 9.99 18.94 5.04
N HIS A 5 9.90 19.61 6.20
CA HIS A 5 11.05 19.79 7.08
C HIS A 5 11.47 18.47 7.74
N GLU A 6 10.51 17.68 8.21
CA GLU A 6 10.77 16.35 8.78
C GLU A 6 11.36 15.41 7.74
N ILE A 7 10.85 15.40 6.50
CA ILE A 7 11.42 14.59 5.41
C ILE A 7 12.88 14.99 5.13
N LYS A 8 13.18 16.30 5.06
CA LYS A 8 14.56 16.76 4.88
C LYS A 8 15.47 16.35 6.04
N LYS A 9 14.94 16.35 7.27
CA LYS A 9 15.70 15.89 8.44
C LYS A 9 15.99 14.39 8.36
N LEU A 10 15.01 13.57 7.98
CA LEU A 10 15.22 12.14 7.72
C LEU A 10 16.27 11.90 6.63
N LEU A 11 16.22 12.64 5.51
CA LEU A 11 17.23 12.54 4.46
C LEU A 11 18.64 12.94 4.93
N SER A 12 18.75 13.89 5.86
CA SER A 12 20.04 14.24 6.46
C SER A 12 20.56 13.09 7.34
N LEU A 13 19.67 12.47 8.12
CA LEU A 13 20.02 11.37 9.02
C LEU A 13 20.43 10.12 8.23
N SER A 14 19.75 9.79 7.12
CA SER A 14 20.17 8.66 6.28
C SER A 14 21.58 8.79 5.76
N LYS A 15 21.99 10.00 5.37
CA LYS A 15 23.37 10.26 4.90
C LYS A 15 24.39 10.25 6.03
N GLU A 16 24.02 10.78 7.19
CA GLU A 16 24.91 10.85 8.36
C GLU A 16 25.19 9.47 8.95
N PHE A 17 24.16 8.61 8.98
CA PHE A 17 24.20 7.31 9.66
C PHE A 17 24.16 6.10 8.73
N ASP A 18 24.26 6.32 7.41
CA ASP A 18 24.18 5.28 6.36
C ASP A 18 22.93 4.38 6.51
N LEU A 19 21.76 5.02 6.63
CA LEU A 19 20.48 4.34 6.83
C LEU A 19 19.63 4.36 5.55
N THR A 20 18.83 3.31 5.37
CA THR A 20 17.73 3.29 4.40
C THR A 20 16.39 3.28 5.11
N TYR A 21 15.31 3.60 4.38
CA TYR A 21 13.96 3.63 4.92
C TYR A 21 13.05 2.67 4.15
N ASN A 22 12.17 1.97 4.87
CA ASN A 22 10.90 1.52 4.32
C ASN A 22 9.83 2.52 4.75
N VAL A 23 8.88 2.81 3.86
CA VAL A 23 7.76 3.71 4.18
C VAL A 23 6.51 2.86 4.31
N HIS A 24 6.01 2.74 5.54
CA HIS A 24 4.72 2.13 5.77
C HIS A 24 3.62 3.13 5.39
N LEU A 25 2.78 2.76 4.42
CA LEU A 25 1.69 3.61 3.95
C LEU A 25 0.56 3.66 5.00
N PRO A 26 -0.31 4.68 4.95
CA PRO A 26 -1.44 4.82 5.87
C PRO A 26 -2.33 3.57 5.87
N THR A 27 -2.73 3.15 7.06
CA THR A 27 -3.55 1.94 7.30
C THR A 27 -5.02 2.27 7.59
N ASP A 28 -5.34 3.56 7.77
CA ASP A 28 -6.67 4.10 8.06
C ASP A 28 -7.46 4.47 6.79
N ILE A 29 -7.10 3.87 5.65
CA ILE A 29 -7.74 4.06 4.34
C ILE A 29 -8.18 2.72 3.76
N SER A 30 -9.13 2.74 2.80
CA SER A 30 -9.64 1.51 2.20
C SER A 30 -9.62 1.54 0.67
N LEU A 31 -8.87 0.60 0.09
CA LEU A 31 -8.84 0.32 -1.36
C LEU A 31 -9.97 -0.62 -1.81
N SER A 32 -10.73 -1.18 -0.88
CA SER A 32 -11.81 -2.13 -1.13
C SER A 32 -13.16 -1.66 -0.59
N ASP A 33 -13.29 -0.39 -0.22
CA ASP A 33 -14.56 0.17 0.24
C ASP A 33 -15.64 0.01 -0.85
N PRO A 34 -16.90 -0.33 -0.52
CA PRO A 34 -17.99 -0.35 -1.49
C PRO A 34 -18.15 0.97 -2.27
N GLU A 35 -17.92 2.11 -1.62
CA GLU A 35 -18.08 3.45 -2.16
C GLU A 35 -16.88 3.86 -3.05
N PRO A 36 -17.06 4.09 -4.36
CA PRO A 36 -15.96 4.44 -5.27
C PRO A 36 -15.21 5.72 -4.89
N THR A 37 -15.88 6.70 -4.30
CA THR A 37 -15.25 7.96 -3.89
C THR A 37 -14.26 7.76 -2.74
N ILE A 38 -14.56 6.86 -1.79
CA ILE A 38 -13.63 6.49 -0.72
C ILE A 38 -12.38 5.81 -1.29
N ARG A 39 -12.55 4.85 -2.20
CA ARG A 39 -11.41 4.18 -2.86
C ARG A 39 -10.53 5.16 -3.64
N HIS A 40 -11.14 6.14 -4.30
CA HIS A 40 -10.39 7.18 -5.01
C HIS A 40 -9.59 8.05 -4.03
N ALA A 41 -10.21 8.51 -2.94
CA ALA A 41 -9.52 9.30 -1.91
C ALA A 41 -8.37 8.53 -1.24
N ALA A 42 -8.53 7.22 -1.04
CA ALA A 42 -7.47 6.33 -0.56
C ALA A 42 -6.26 6.36 -1.52
N MET A 43 -6.48 6.16 -2.83
CA MET A 43 -5.40 6.21 -3.83
C MET A 43 -4.70 7.58 -3.88
N GLU A 44 -5.45 8.69 -3.80
CA GLU A 44 -4.85 10.04 -3.74
C GLU A 44 -4.01 10.24 -2.48
N THR A 45 -4.45 9.69 -1.35
CA THR A 45 -3.71 9.75 -0.09
C THR A 45 -2.42 8.95 -0.17
N LEU A 46 -2.46 7.73 -0.73
CA LEU A 46 -1.27 6.91 -0.98
C LEU A 46 -0.27 7.65 -1.85
N LYS A 47 -0.71 8.16 -2.99
CA LYS A 47 0.15 8.90 -3.92
C LYS A 47 0.82 10.10 -3.24
N LYS A 48 0.05 10.88 -2.47
CA LYS A 48 0.57 12.02 -1.71
C LYS A 48 1.68 11.62 -0.74
N VAL A 49 1.55 10.49 -0.05
CA VAL A 49 2.59 9.98 0.86
C VAL A 49 3.82 9.54 0.09
N MET A 50 3.64 8.83 -1.02
CA MET A 50 4.74 8.39 -1.88
C MET A 50 5.51 9.59 -2.43
N ASP A 51 4.82 10.59 -2.98
CA ASP A 51 5.43 11.82 -3.51
C ASP A 51 6.20 12.59 -2.42
N LEU A 52 5.61 12.71 -1.22
CA LEU A 52 6.24 13.40 -0.09
C LEU A 52 7.54 12.72 0.36
N THR A 53 7.59 11.39 0.30
CA THR A 53 8.70 10.59 0.82
C THR A 53 9.68 10.12 -0.26
N ALA A 54 9.40 10.36 -1.54
CA ALA A 54 10.23 9.90 -2.66
C ALA A 54 11.71 10.32 -2.55
N SER A 55 11.98 11.51 -2.00
CA SER A 55 13.35 12.00 -1.79
C SER A 55 14.19 11.18 -0.79
N LEU A 56 13.54 10.34 0.03
CA LEU A 56 14.21 9.40 0.92
C LEU A 56 14.73 8.16 0.19
N CYS A 57 14.36 7.97 -1.09
CA CYS A 57 14.65 6.78 -1.89
C CYS A 57 14.36 5.49 -1.10
N PRO A 58 13.12 5.30 -0.58
CA PRO A 58 12.82 4.16 0.26
C PRO A 58 13.04 2.85 -0.50
N SER A 59 13.40 1.78 0.21
CA SER A 59 13.55 0.46 -0.41
C SER A 59 12.20 -0.12 -0.84
N THR A 60 11.14 0.11 -0.06
CA THR A 60 9.76 -0.24 -0.42
C THR A 60 8.75 0.69 0.26
N TYR A 61 7.53 0.66 -0.28
CA TYR A 61 6.31 1.22 0.28
C TYR A 61 5.39 0.08 0.72
N THR A 62 5.30 -0.14 2.03
CA THR A 62 4.47 -1.21 2.60
C THR A 62 3.00 -0.80 2.59
N LEU A 63 2.15 -1.58 1.93
CA LEU A 63 0.72 -1.35 1.77
C LEU A 63 -0.09 -2.46 2.42
N HIS A 64 -1.15 -2.07 3.12
CA HIS A 64 -2.16 -2.99 3.63
C HIS A 64 -3.30 -3.13 2.63
N LEU A 65 -3.69 -4.37 2.35
CA LEU A 65 -4.92 -4.68 1.63
C LEU A 65 -5.96 -5.17 2.63
N SER A 66 -6.47 -4.28 3.48
CA SER A 66 -7.33 -4.65 4.62
C SER A 66 -8.64 -5.32 4.21
N TYR A 67 -9.02 -6.36 4.97
CA TYR A 67 -10.33 -7.00 4.90
C TYR A 67 -11.17 -6.65 6.14
N ASP A 68 -12.02 -5.63 6.01
CA ASP A 68 -12.82 -5.10 7.13
C ASP A 68 -14.29 -5.55 7.12
N GLU A 69 -14.63 -6.51 6.25
CA GLU A 69 -16.01 -7.01 6.17
C GLU A 69 -16.35 -7.93 7.35
N LYS A 70 -17.63 -7.91 7.76
CA LYS A 70 -18.13 -8.79 8.81
C LYS A 70 -18.35 -10.21 8.25
N GLY A 71 -17.45 -11.12 8.59
CA GLY A 71 -17.53 -12.54 8.25
C GLY A 71 -16.72 -12.93 7.02
N PHE A 72 -16.65 -14.22 6.73
CA PHE A 72 -15.74 -14.81 5.73
C PHE A 72 -16.48 -15.66 4.69
N ASP A 73 -17.71 -15.28 4.31
CA ASP A 73 -18.39 -15.98 3.23
C ASP A 73 -17.76 -15.67 1.86
N SER A 74 -17.83 -16.65 0.96
CA SER A 74 -17.13 -16.61 -0.33
C SER A 74 -17.60 -15.48 -1.24
N GLU A 75 -18.87 -15.07 -1.15
CA GLU A 75 -19.41 -13.99 -1.96
C GLU A 75 -18.84 -12.63 -1.52
N ARG A 76 -18.72 -12.39 -0.21
CA ARG A 76 -18.07 -11.20 0.35
C ARG A 76 -16.61 -11.11 -0.04
N ILE A 77 -15.86 -12.19 0.19
CA ILE A 77 -14.44 -12.26 -0.17
C ILE A 77 -14.26 -11.96 -1.66
N LYS A 78 -15.09 -12.55 -2.53
CA LYS A 78 -15.06 -12.27 -3.96
C LYS A 78 -15.33 -10.80 -4.28
N LYS A 79 -16.39 -10.21 -3.72
CA LYS A 79 -16.72 -8.79 -3.94
C LYS A 79 -15.62 -7.84 -3.44
N TRP A 80 -15.00 -8.17 -2.31
CA TRP A 80 -13.86 -7.44 -1.77
C TRP A 80 -12.65 -7.54 -2.71
N ARG A 81 -12.27 -8.75 -3.13
CA ARG A 81 -11.19 -9.00 -4.12
C ARG A 81 -11.42 -8.22 -5.41
N ASP A 82 -12.63 -8.27 -5.96
CA ASP A 82 -12.98 -7.57 -7.20
C ASP A 82 -12.79 -6.04 -7.07
N ARG A 83 -13.14 -5.46 -5.92
CA ARG A 83 -12.94 -4.02 -5.67
C ARG A 83 -11.46 -3.69 -5.49
N LEU A 84 -10.75 -4.52 -4.73
CA LEU A 84 -9.34 -4.37 -4.45
C LEU A 84 -8.51 -4.44 -5.73
N TYR A 85 -8.73 -5.46 -6.57
CA TYR A 85 -8.08 -5.65 -7.85
C TYR A 85 -8.22 -4.40 -8.73
N ARG A 86 -9.45 -3.89 -8.91
CA ARG A 86 -9.70 -2.66 -9.69
C ARG A 86 -9.04 -1.41 -9.10
N SER A 87 -8.95 -1.31 -7.78
CA SER A 87 -8.27 -0.17 -7.14
C SER A 87 -6.77 -0.24 -7.33
N VAL A 88 -6.16 -1.41 -7.15
CA VAL A 88 -4.72 -1.61 -7.37
C VAL A 88 -4.39 -1.39 -8.84
N GLU A 89 -5.15 -1.96 -9.77
CA GLU A 89 -5.01 -1.74 -11.21
C GLU A 89 -4.97 -0.24 -11.54
N ARG A 90 -5.97 0.51 -11.05
CA ARG A 90 -6.06 1.96 -11.28
C ARG A 90 -4.91 2.72 -10.62
N PHE A 91 -4.47 2.29 -9.44
CA PHE A 91 -3.37 2.91 -8.73
C PHE A 91 -2.04 2.74 -9.47
N ILE A 92 -1.73 1.51 -9.91
CA ILE A 92 -0.53 1.23 -10.71
C ILE A 92 -0.58 1.97 -12.05
N ALA A 93 -1.75 2.04 -12.69
CA ALA A 93 -1.94 2.79 -13.94
C ALA A 93 -1.67 4.30 -13.81
N THR A 94 -1.55 4.85 -12.58
CA THR A 94 -1.11 6.25 -12.39
C THR A 94 0.40 6.47 -12.60
N GLY A 95 1.16 5.41 -12.88
CA GLY A 95 2.61 5.46 -13.12
C GLY A 95 3.46 5.14 -11.88
N VAL A 96 2.85 4.60 -10.82
CA VAL A 96 3.58 4.11 -9.66
C VAL A 96 4.40 2.89 -10.05
N ASN A 97 5.68 2.85 -9.64
CA ASN A 97 6.50 1.66 -9.81
C ASN A 97 5.99 0.55 -8.87
N SER A 98 5.37 -0.47 -9.45
CA SER A 98 4.69 -1.53 -8.68
C SER A 98 5.65 -2.40 -7.86
N GLU A 99 6.87 -2.62 -8.35
CA GLU A 99 7.89 -3.40 -7.64
C GLU A 99 8.29 -2.76 -6.30
N MET A 100 8.13 -1.44 -6.18
CA MET A 100 8.40 -0.69 -4.96
C MET A 100 7.28 -0.81 -3.93
N ILE A 101 6.12 -1.37 -4.28
CA ILE A 101 5.01 -1.60 -3.34
C ILE A 101 5.16 -3.02 -2.79
N SER A 102 5.23 -3.12 -1.47
CA SER A 102 5.22 -4.39 -0.75
C SER A 102 3.89 -4.59 -0.05
N ILE A 103 3.18 -5.67 -0.33
CA ILE A 103 1.95 -6.02 0.38
C ILE A 103 2.31 -6.73 1.68
N GLU A 104 1.89 -6.15 2.81
CA GLU A 104 2.09 -6.80 4.11
C GLU A 104 1.12 -7.98 4.28
N THR A 105 1.63 -9.08 4.83
CA THR A 105 0.79 -10.22 5.22
C THR A 105 -0.10 -9.84 6.40
N LEU A 106 -1.42 -10.01 6.24
CA LEU A 106 -2.41 -9.72 7.27
C LEU A 106 -3.04 -11.01 7.80
N THR A 107 -4.13 -10.89 8.57
CA THR A 107 -4.79 -12.01 9.25
C THR A 107 -5.53 -12.98 8.32
N TYR A 108 -5.74 -12.62 7.05
CA TYR A 108 -6.34 -13.49 6.05
C TYR A 108 -5.28 -14.26 5.24
N PRO A 109 -5.62 -15.43 4.65
CA PRO A 109 -4.68 -16.22 3.84
C PRO A 109 -4.18 -15.46 2.61
N MET A 110 -2.86 -15.46 2.35
CA MET A 110 -2.25 -14.70 1.25
C MET A 110 -2.82 -15.06 -0.13
N GLU A 111 -3.31 -16.29 -0.28
CA GLU A 111 -3.98 -16.81 -1.47
C GLU A 111 -5.20 -15.97 -1.90
N TRP A 112 -5.74 -15.15 -0.99
CA TRP A 112 -6.85 -14.25 -1.31
C TRP A 112 -6.42 -13.09 -2.20
N VAL A 113 -5.16 -12.67 -2.14
CA VAL A 113 -4.61 -11.55 -2.91
C VAL A 113 -3.48 -11.97 -3.85
N GLU A 114 -3.18 -13.26 -3.95
CA GLU A 114 -2.11 -13.80 -4.79
C GLU A 114 -2.19 -13.32 -6.25
N GLU A 115 -3.38 -13.35 -6.86
CA GLU A 115 -3.59 -12.84 -8.22
C GLU A 115 -3.20 -11.36 -8.35
N ILE A 116 -3.52 -10.53 -7.36
CA ILE A 116 -3.16 -9.10 -7.35
C ILE A 116 -1.63 -8.93 -7.29
N LEU A 117 -0.93 -9.76 -6.50
CA LEU A 117 0.53 -9.70 -6.41
C LEU A 117 1.18 -10.04 -7.75
N ILE A 118 0.73 -11.13 -8.36
CA ILE A 118 1.30 -11.67 -9.59
C ILE A 118 0.99 -10.74 -10.78
N ASP A 119 -0.27 -10.36 -10.96
CA ASP A 119 -0.71 -9.60 -12.14
C ASP A 119 -0.12 -8.18 -12.16
N PHE A 120 0.16 -7.59 -11.00
CA PHE A 120 0.73 -6.25 -10.88
C PHE A 120 2.22 -6.23 -10.49
N ASN A 121 2.88 -7.39 -10.41
CA ASN A 121 4.31 -7.51 -10.06
C ASN A 121 4.65 -6.77 -8.74
N LEU A 122 3.87 -7.04 -7.69
CA LEU A 122 4.05 -6.44 -6.36
C LEU A 122 4.99 -7.30 -5.51
N SER A 123 5.70 -6.65 -4.59
CA SER A 123 6.51 -7.32 -3.58
C SER A 123 5.66 -7.76 -2.38
N VAL A 124 6.21 -8.61 -1.51
CA VAL A 124 5.57 -9.03 -0.24
C VAL A 124 6.43 -8.61 0.95
N CYS A 125 5.79 -8.03 1.96
CA CYS A 125 6.37 -7.81 3.29
C CYS A 125 5.82 -8.87 4.24
N ILE A 126 6.66 -9.80 4.70
CA ILE A 126 6.23 -10.86 5.62
C ILE A 126 6.29 -10.33 7.05
N ASP A 127 5.13 -10.21 7.68
CA ASP A 127 4.98 -9.97 9.11
C ASP A 127 4.78 -11.32 9.83
N LEU A 128 5.55 -11.55 10.90
CA LEU A 128 5.56 -12.80 11.68
C LEU A 128 4.81 -12.69 13.02
N GLY A 129 4.22 -11.53 13.35
CA GLY A 129 3.39 -11.33 14.55
C GLY A 129 4.11 -10.76 15.76
#